data_AF-A0AA89AUF3-F1
#
_entry.id   AF-A0AA89AUF3-F1
#
_cell.length_a   1.000
_cell.length_b   1.000
_cell.length_c   1.000
_cell.angle_alpha   90.00
_cell.angle_beta   90.00
_cell.angle_gamma   90.00
#
_symmetry.space_group_name_H-M   'P 1'
#
loop_
_entity.id
_entity.type
_entity.pdbx_description
1 polymer ?
#
loop_
_entity_poly.entity_id
_entity_poly.type
_entity_poly.pdbx_seq_one_letter_code
_entity_poly.pdbx_strand_id
1 'polypeptide(L)'
;MVETVSMNGGNGPNSYTQNSKSQEEGSTRAKALLAKSIQENLEIQNNSRVFSIADLGCSVGPNTFSCVQTIMQAVQLKLKNCGPDLEEPEFHVFFNDNVTNDFNTLFKALPPERQYMAAGVPGSFHGRLFPKASMNFMHSSFALNWLAKVPKEVTQEYSSAWNKGRVSYVLSSREVMNAYAAQFSSDIEAFFSARSMELAGDGLLVVIMPCRAEGTLPSESTILDVLECL
;
A
#
# COMPACT_ATOMS: atom_id res chain seq x y z
N MET A 1 15.41 -18.23 3.52
CA MET A 1 14.92 -16.97 4.09
C MET A 1 14.19 -16.24 2.97
N VAL A 2 12.98 -15.74 3.18
CA VAL A 2 12.31 -14.91 2.15
C VAL A 2 13.09 -13.61 2.07
N GLU A 3 13.64 -13.28 0.91
CA GLU A 3 14.31 -12.00 0.71
C GLU A 3 13.25 -10.90 0.69
N THR A 4 13.14 -10.17 1.79
CA THR A 4 12.27 -8.99 1.89
C THR A 4 13.08 -7.75 1.60
N VAL A 5 12.56 -6.87 0.75
CA VAL A 5 13.19 -5.59 0.41
C VAL A 5 12.41 -4.47 1.09
N SER A 6 13.11 -3.58 1.79
CA SER A 6 12.57 -2.35 2.37
C SER A 6 13.28 -1.16 1.77
N MET A 7 12.64 0.01 1.83
CA MET A 7 13.27 1.25 1.39
C MET A 7 14.44 1.64 2.30
N ASN A 8 15.35 2.47 1.79
CA ASN A 8 16.51 2.92 2.56
C ASN A 8 16.06 3.79 3.75
N GLY A 9 16.29 3.31 4.97
CA GLY A 9 15.90 3.97 6.21
C GLY A 9 16.73 5.23 6.56
N GLY A 10 16.38 5.85 7.68
CA GLY A 10 17.03 7.04 8.20
C GLY A 10 16.55 8.36 7.57
N ASN A 11 17.29 9.44 7.88
CA ASN A 11 16.99 10.81 7.46
C ASN A 11 18.15 11.46 6.69
N GLY A 12 19.12 10.65 6.23
CA GLY A 12 20.27 11.14 5.46
C GLY A 12 19.91 11.48 4.01
N PRO A 13 20.83 12.07 3.24
CA PRO A 13 20.56 12.53 1.86
C PRO A 13 20.17 11.40 0.90
N ASN A 14 20.55 10.15 1.17
CA ASN A 14 20.19 8.99 0.36
C ASN A 14 19.03 8.17 0.95
N SER A 15 18.40 8.65 2.03
CA SER A 15 17.27 7.97 2.65
C SER A 15 16.01 8.11 1.80
N TYR A 16 15.08 7.18 1.97
CA TYR A 16 13.76 7.26 1.35
C TYR A 16 13.02 8.54 1.75
N THR A 17 13.10 8.93 3.02
CA THR A 17 12.51 10.16 3.57
C THR A 17 12.87 11.40 2.74
N GLN A 18 14.08 11.47 2.18
CA GLN A 18 14.54 12.60 1.37
C GLN A 18 14.35 12.41 -0.15
N ASN A 19 13.95 11.22 -0.60
CA ASN A 19 13.92 10.84 -2.02
C ASN A 19 12.59 10.19 -2.46
N SER A 20 11.51 10.38 -1.69
CA SER A 20 10.18 9.78 -1.97
C SER A 20 9.20 10.73 -2.66
N LYS A 21 9.69 11.78 -3.31
CA LYS A 21 8.87 12.85 -3.90
C LYS A 21 7.94 12.35 -5.01
N SER A 22 8.38 11.41 -5.84
CA SER A 22 7.53 10.87 -6.91
C SER A 22 6.33 10.10 -6.35
N GLN A 23 6.53 9.32 -5.29
CA GLN A 23 5.46 8.61 -4.59
C GLN A 23 4.52 9.60 -3.87
N GLU A 24 5.08 10.69 -3.33
CA GLU A 24 4.30 11.77 -2.71
C GLU A 24 3.41 12.48 -3.74
N GLU A 25 3.95 12.82 -4.91
CA GLU A 25 3.21 13.44 -6.01
C GLU A 25 2.10 12.53 -6.53
N GLY A 26 2.40 11.23 -6.74
CA GLY A 26 1.40 10.24 -7.14
C GLY A 26 0.27 10.11 -6.13
N SER A 27 0.62 9.97 -4.84
CA SER A 27 -0.37 9.90 -3.75
C SER A 27 -1.18 11.19 -3.64
N THR A 28 -0.55 12.36 -3.84
CA THR A 28 -1.21 13.67 -3.82
C THR A 28 -2.24 13.81 -4.93
N ARG A 29 -1.93 13.35 -6.15
CA ARG A 29 -2.88 13.32 -7.27
C ARG A 29 -4.07 12.41 -7.00
N ALA A 30 -3.84 11.28 -6.33
CA ALA A 30 -4.89 10.34 -5.95
C ALA A 30 -5.73 10.80 -4.75
N LYS A 31 -5.36 11.87 -4.01
CA LYS A 31 -6.08 12.30 -2.79
C LYS A 31 -7.56 12.58 -3.02
N ALA A 32 -7.89 13.30 -4.09
CA ALA A 32 -9.29 13.63 -4.40
C ALA A 32 -10.11 12.37 -4.70
N LEU A 33 -9.52 11.43 -5.44
CA LEU A 33 -10.13 10.15 -5.73
C LEU A 33 -10.31 9.32 -4.46
N LEU A 34 -9.27 9.19 -3.63
CA LEU A 34 -9.32 8.52 -2.33
C LEU A 34 -10.45 9.09 -1.43
N ALA A 35 -10.52 10.41 -1.30
CA ALA A 35 -11.56 11.06 -0.50
C ALA A 35 -12.96 10.79 -1.07
N LYS A 36 -13.13 10.84 -2.39
CA LYS A 36 -14.38 10.51 -3.09
C LYS A 36 -14.77 9.05 -2.85
N SER A 37 -13.85 8.10 -3.03
CA SER A 37 -14.11 6.66 -2.80
C SER A 37 -14.54 6.39 -1.36
N ILE A 38 -13.97 7.11 -0.38
CA ILE A 38 -14.43 7.06 1.02
C ILE A 38 -15.87 7.57 1.15
N GLN A 39 -16.19 8.73 0.57
CA GLN A 39 -17.55 9.29 0.62
C GLN A 39 -18.59 8.37 -0.03
N GLU A 40 -18.22 7.66 -1.10
CA GLU A 40 -19.16 6.83 -1.86
C GLU A 40 -19.28 5.41 -1.31
N ASN A 41 -18.18 4.78 -0.89
CA ASN A 41 -18.14 3.33 -0.67
C ASN A 41 -17.93 2.88 0.78
N LEU A 42 -17.42 3.74 1.67
CA LEU A 42 -17.19 3.36 3.07
C LEU A 42 -18.50 3.44 3.87
N GLU A 43 -19.02 2.33 4.40
CA GLU A 43 -20.14 2.42 5.34
C GLU A 43 -19.61 2.64 6.76
N ILE A 44 -20.23 3.54 7.52
CA ILE A 44 -19.83 3.82 8.90
C ILE A 44 -21.01 3.52 9.81
N GLN A 45 -20.86 2.49 10.64
CA GLN A 45 -21.85 2.12 11.65
C GLN A 45 -21.60 2.87 12.96
N ASN A 46 -22.68 3.28 13.62
CA ASN A 46 -22.66 4.08 14.85
C ASN A 46 -22.25 3.29 16.12
N ASN A 47 -21.74 2.08 15.99
CA ASN A 47 -21.55 1.13 17.09
C ASN A 47 -20.07 0.84 17.40
N SER A 48 -19.12 1.22 16.55
CA SER A 48 -17.69 1.03 16.83
C SER A 48 -17.06 2.30 17.39
N ARG A 49 -16.52 2.20 18.62
CA ARG A 49 -15.76 3.30 19.26
C ARG A 49 -14.39 3.53 18.64
N VAL A 50 -13.87 2.53 17.91
CA VAL A 50 -12.54 2.58 17.29
C VAL A 50 -12.67 2.40 15.79
N PHE A 51 -12.00 3.28 15.03
CA PHE A 51 -11.87 3.18 13.59
C PHE A 51 -10.42 2.79 13.24
N SER A 52 -10.23 1.53 12.84
CA SER A 52 -8.91 0.97 12.57
C SER A 52 -8.51 1.16 11.11
N ILE A 53 -7.35 1.76 10.89
CA ILE A 53 -6.75 2.04 9.57
C ILE A 53 -5.44 1.25 9.47
N ALA A 54 -5.20 0.54 8.38
CA ALA A 54 -3.87 -0.02 8.07
C ALA A 54 -3.29 0.63 6.82
N ASP A 55 -2.03 1.06 6.90
CA ASP A 55 -1.22 1.42 5.74
C ASP A 55 -0.21 0.29 5.45
N LEU A 56 -0.39 -0.37 4.31
CA LEU A 56 0.32 -1.58 3.90
C LEU A 56 1.46 -1.22 2.94
N GLY A 57 2.70 -1.32 3.43
CA GLY A 57 3.90 -0.81 2.76
C GLY A 57 4.17 0.65 3.11
N CYS A 58 4.17 0.98 4.41
CA CYS A 58 4.28 2.35 4.90
C CYS A 58 5.67 2.97 4.73
N SER A 59 6.71 2.15 4.49
CA SER A 59 8.11 2.56 4.50
C SER A 59 8.45 3.28 5.82
N VAL A 60 9.22 4.37 5.76
CA VAL A 60 9.73 5.12 6.92
C VAL A 60 9.12 6.53 7.06
N GLY A 61 8.14 6.87 6.23
CA GLY A 61 7.61 8.24 6.10
C GLY A 61 8.38 9.13 5.13
N PRO A 62 7.92 10.37 4.87
CA PRO A 62 6.75 11.03 5.47
C PRO A 62 5.41 10.69 4.77
N ASN A 63 5.44 10.07 3.59
CA ASN A 63 4.27 9.91 2.72
C ASN A 63 3.09 9.20 3.41
N THR A 64 3.37 8.16 4.20
CA THR A 64 2.36 7.42 4.98
C THR A 64 1.52 8.33 5.88
N PHE A 65 2.15 9.29 6.57
CA PHE A 65 1.44 10.21 7.47
C PHE A 65 0.48 11.14 6.72
N SER A 66 0.89 11.62 5.54
CA SER A 66 0.05 12.45 4.66
C SER A 66 -1.17 11.67 4.15
N CYS A 67 -0.99 10.38 3.82
CA CYS A 67 -2.07 9.50 3.40
C CYS A 67 -3.05 9.23 4.54
N VAL A 68 -2.55 8.84 5.72
CA VAL A 68 -3.36 8.61 6.92
C VAL A 68 -4.17 9.86 7.30
N GLN A 69 -3.54 11.04 7.28
CA GLN A 69 -4.23 12.30 7.54
C GLN A 69 -5.37 12.55 6.55
N THR A 70 -5.16 12.25 5.27
CA THR A 70 -6.18 12.40 4.23
C THR A 70 -7.36 11.44 4.46
N ILE A 71 -7.06 10.18 4.82
CA ILE A 71 -8.08 9.16 5.12
C ILE A 71 -8.92 9.61 6.32
N MET A 72 -8.28 10.00 7.42
CA MET A 72 -8.98 10.44 8.64
C MET A 72 -9.89 11.64 8.35
N GLN A 73 -9.39 12.65 7.62
CA GLN A 73 -10.19 13.82 7.26
C GLN A 73 -11.41 13.45 6.41
N ALA A 74 -11.26 12.52 5.46
CA ALA A 74 -12.37 12.06 4.65
C ALA A 74 -13.39 11.26 5.47
N VAL A 75 -12.95 10.41 6.40
CA VAL A 75 -13.84 9.67 7.31
C VAL A 75 -14.59 10.63 8.25
N GLN A 76 -13.90 11.59 8.86
CA GLN A 76 -14.49 12.63 9.70
C GLN A 76 -15.53 13.46 8.94
N LEU A 77 -15.24 13.83 7.70
CA LEU A 77 -16.19 14.54 6.84
C LEU A 77 -17.42 13.67 6.54
N LYS A 78 -17.23 12.38 6.27
CA LYS A 78 -18.32 11.44 6.02
C LYS A 78 -19.24 11.32 7.25
N LEU A 79 -18.67 11.16 8.44
CA LEU A 79 -19.40 11.12 9.70
C LEU A 79 -20.29 12.35 9.88
N LYS A 80 -19.72 13.56 9.67
CA LYS A 80 -20.48 14.82 9.74
C LYS A 80 -21.65 14.87 8.76
N ASN A 81 -21.49 14.29 7.58
CA ASN A 81 -22.55 14.23 6.57
C ASN A 81 -23.64 13.19 6.88
N CYS A 82 -23.30 12.12 7.60
CA CYS A 82 -24.26 11.07 7.98
C CYS A 82 -25.19 11.48 9.14
N GLY A 83 -24.76 12.39 10.02
CA GLY A 83 -25.63 12.98 11.04
C GLY A 83 -24.86 13.64 12.19
N PRO A 84 -25.40 14.71 12.80
CA PRO A 84 -24.72 15.46 13.87
C PRO A 84 -24.58 14.69 15.19
N ASP A 85 -25.33 13.60 15.38
CA ASP A 85 -25.33 12.79 16.60
C ASP A 85 -24.29 11.64 16.57
N LEU A 86 -23.55 11.48 15.47
CA LEU A 86 -22.49 10.49 15.38
C LEU A 86 -21.26 10.97 16.15
N GLU A 87 -20.88 10.22 17.18
CA GLU A 87 -19.65 10.47 17.93
C GLU A 87 -18.43 10.15 17.05
N GLU A 88 -17.41 11.00 17.11
CA GLU A 88 -16.17 10.77 16.38
C GLU A 88 -15.42 9.58 17.01
N PRO A 89 -15.06 8.54 16.23
CA PRO A 89 -14.39 7.37 16.77
C PRO A 89 -12.94 7.68 17.10
N GLU A 90 -12.36 6.92 18.04
CA GLU A 90 -10.91 6.90 18.24
C GLU A 90 -10.23 6.24 17.03
N PHE A 91 -9.31 6.94 16.39
CA PHE A 91 -8.56 6.36 15.28
C PHE A 91 -7.37 5.53 15.77
N HIS A 92 -7.26 4.30 15.29
CA HIS A 92 -6.10 3.44 15.53
C HIS A 92 -5.45 3.07 14.19
N VAL A 93 -4.24 3.57 13.98
CA VAL A 93 -3.50 3.43 12.74
C VAL A 93 -2.38 2.40 12.90
N PHE A 94 -2.38 1.42 12.01
CA PHE A 94 -1.38 0.37 11.90
C PHE A 94 -0.51 0.63 10.69
N PHE A 95 0.78 0.84 10.92
CA PHE A 95 1.80 1.01 9.89
C PHE A 95 2.46 -0.34 9.63
N ASN A 96 2.16 -0.96 8.49
CA ASN A 96 2.74 -2.23 8.10
C ASN A 96 3.87 -2.02 7.08
N ASP A 97 4.96 -2.74 7.28
CA ASP A 97 6.01 -2.94 6.28
C ASP A 97 6.73 -4.27 6.59
N ASN A 98 7.70 -4.63 5.75
CA ASN A 98 8.56 -5.78 5.98
C ASN A 98 9.30 -5.69 7.32
N VAL A 99 9.66 -6.84 7.89
CA VAL A 99 10.37 -6.94 9.18
C VAL A 99 11.70 -6.19 9.17
N THR A 100 12.32 -6.06 7.98
CA THR A 100 13.57 -5.35 7.75
C THR A 100 13.44 -3.83 7.64
N ASN A 101 12.21 -3.29 7.65
CA ASN A 101 11.98 -1.86 7.56
C ASN A 101 12.50 -1.12 8.79
N ASP A 102 12.92 0.13 8.60
CA ASP A 102 13.40 0.98 9.68
C ASP A 102 12.24 1.66 10.42
N PHE A 103 11.52 0.87 11.21
CA PHE A 103 10.44 1.35 12.08
C PHE A 103 10.93 2.38 13.11
N ASN A 104 12.22 2.39 13.46
CA ASN A 104 12.76 3.41 14.37
C ASN A 104 12.71 4.80 13.75
N THR A 105 13.06 4.93 12.47
CA THR A 105 12.93 6.19 11.74
C THR A 105 11.46 6.58 11.60
N LEU A 106 10.58 5.64 11.24
CA LEU A 106 9.14 5.86 11.18
C LEU A 106 8.59 6.43 12.50
N PHE A 107 8.85 5.76 13.63
CA PHE A 107 8.31 6.16 14.92
C PHE A 107 8.87 7.49 15.42
N LYS A 108 10.13 7.80 15.12
CA LYS A 108 10.72 9.13 15.42
C LYS A 108 10.08 10.25 14.59
N ALA A 109 9.55 9.93 13.43
CA ALA A 109 8.93 10.88 12.50
C ALA A 109 7.41 11.03 12.69
N LEU A 110 6.78 10.26 13.59
CA LEU A 110 5.35 10.37 13.88
C LEU A 110 4.99 11.81 14.28
N PRO A 111 3.91 12.40 13.73
CA PRO A 111 3.48 13.73 14.12
C PRO A 111 3.15 13.79 15.62
N PRO A 112 3.68 14.77 16.38
CA PRO A 112 3.38 14.91 17.81
C PRO A 112 1.88 15.15 18.08
N GLU A 113 1.25 16.02 17.29
CA GLU A 113 -0.15 16.45 17.43
C GLU A 113 -1.15 15.53 16.70
N ARG A 114 -0.75 14.28 16.39
CA ARG A 114 -1.60 13.33 15.70
C ARG A 114 -2.85 13.00 16.52
N GLN A 115 -3.98 12.88 15.84
CA GLN A 115 -5.27 12.53 16.45
C GLN A 115 -5.57 11.03 16.33
N TYR A 116 -4.53 10.20 16.44
CA TYR A 116 -4.64 8.74 16.31
C TYR A 116 -3.60 8.01 17.18
N MET A 117 -3.99 6.83 17.66
CA MET A 117 -3.06 5.84 18.21
C MET A 117 -2.29 5.17 17.06
N ALA A 118 -1.00 4.91 17.26
CA ALA A 118 -0.14 4.36 16.22
C ALA A 118 0.50 3.05 16.69
N ALA A 119 0.51 2.04 15.81
CA ALA A 119 1.20 0.78 16.00
C ALA A 119 1.97 0.39 14.73
N GLY A 120 3.14 -0.23 14.89
CA GLY A 120 3.86 -0.86 13.77
C GLY A 120 3.53 -2.35 13.66
N VAL A 121 3.37 -2.85 12.45
CA VAL A 121 3.06 -4.26 12.17
C VAL A 121 4.10 -4.83 11.21
N PRO A 122 5.18 -5.45 11.71
CA PRO A 122 6.23 -6.00 10.87
C PRO A 122 5.77 -7.31 10.22
N GLY A 123 5.82 -7.40 8.88
CA GLY A 123 5.47 -8.60 8.15
C GLY A 123 5.10 -8.33 6.69
N SER A 124 5.19 -9.36 5.85
CA SER A 124 4.78 -9.25 4.45
C SER A 124 3.25 -9.15 4.35
N PHE A 125 2.76 -8.15 3.61
CA PHE A 125 1.34 -8.03 3.29
C PHE A 125 0.83 -9.12 2.33
N HIS A 126 1.66 -10.00 1.76
CA HIS A 126 1.14 -11.15 1.02
C HIS A 126 0.58 -12.25 1.95
N GLY A 127 0.82 -12.13 3.26
CA GLY A 127 0.27 -13.00 4.30
C GLY A 127 -0.72 -12.29 5.23
N ARG A 128 -1.17 -13.01 6.26
CA ARG A 128 -2.01 -12.47 7.33
C ARG A 128 -1.17 -11.59 8.28
N LEU A 129 -1.71 -10.43 8.62
CA LEU A 129 -1.14 -9.41 9.50
C LEU A 129 -2.05 -9.08 10.69
N PHE A 130 -3.37 -9.19 10.49
CA PHE A 130 -4.37 -8.74 11.48
C PHE A 130 -5.34 -9.87 11.86
N PRO A 131 -6.02 -9.77 13.02
CA PRO A 131 -7.17 -10.61 13.34
C PRO A 131 -8.28 -10.52 12.27
N LYS A 132 -9.23 -11.46 12.32
CA LYS A 132 -10.35 -11.46 11.37
C LYS A 132 -11.27 -10.26 11.63
N ALA A 133 -11.74 -9.61 10.56
CA ALA A 133 -12.68 -8.50 10.60
C ALA A 133 -12.33 -7.39 11.60
N SER A 134 -11.03 -7.05 11.73
CA SER A 134 -10.55 -6.06 12.68
C SER A 134 -10.19 -4.71 12.06
N MET A 135 -10.19 -4.61 10.73
CA MET A 135 -9.78 -3.39 10.02
C MET A 135 -10.97 -2.74 9.31
N ASN A 136 -11.23 -1.46 9.58
CA ASN A 136 -12.28 -0.71 8.91
C ASN A 136 -11.80 -0.13 7.58
N PHE A 137 -10.52 0.26 7.52
CA PHE A 137 -9.92 0.81 6.32
C PHE A 137 -8.52 0.24 6.11
N MET A 138 -8.21 -0.10 4.86
CA MET A 138 -6.87 -0.51 4.45
C MET A 138 -6.43 0.32 3.26
N HIS A 139 -5.18 0.74 3.28
CA HIS A 139 -4.56 1.54 2.24
C HIS A 139 -3.24 0.88 1.83
N SER A 140 -2.92 0.92 0.54
CA SER A 140 -1.57 0.60 0.07
C SER A 140 -1.22 1.53 -1.08
N SER A 141 -0.05 2.18 -1.00
CA SER A 141 0.41 3.11 -2.03
C SER A 141 1.86 2.81 -2.42
N PHE A 142 2.10 2.58 -3.72
CA PHE A 142 3.42 2.27 -4.30
C PHE A 142 4.14 1.04 -3.67
N ALA A 143 3.37 0.09 -3.14
CA ALA A 143 3.91 -1.11 -2.49
C ALA A 143 3.57 -2.40 -3.24
N LEU A 144 2.34 -2.56 -3.75
CA LEU A 144 1.87 -3.81 -4.37
C LEU A 144 2.54 -4.19 -5.70
N ASN A 145 3.30 -3.27 -6.31
CA ASN A 145 4.14 -3.59 -7.46
C ASN A 145 5.41 -4.38 -7.08
N TRP A 146 5.75 -4.47 -5.79
CA TRP A 146 6.83 -5.32 -5.29
C TRP A 146 6.34 -6.76 -5.16
N LEU A 147 6.98 -7.66 -5.91
CA LEU A 147 6.69 -9.09 -5.83
C LEU A 147 7.19 -9.68 -4.52
N ALA A 148 6.52 -10.74 -4.05
CA ALA A 148 6.94 -11.47 -2.86
C ALA A 148 8.31 -12.16 -3.04
N LYS A 149 8.68 -12.46 -4.28
CA LYS A 149 9.96 -13.07 -4.67
C LYS A 149 10.23 -12.88 -6.15
N VAL A 150 11.49 -13.04 -6.55
CA VAL A 150 11.87 -13.19 -7.97
C VAL A 150 11.32 -14.53 -8.50
N PRO A 151 10.68 -14.57 -9.70
CA PRO A 151 10.27 -15.83 -10.31
C PRO A 151 11.48 -16.77 -10.48
N LYS A 152 11.35 -18.04 -10.09
CA LYS A 152 12.50 -18.96 -10.11
C LYS A 152 12.96 -19.26 -11.52
N GLU A 153 12.03 -19.26 -12.45
CA GLU A 153 12.22 -19.55 -13.87
C GLU A 153 13.11 -18.50 -14.53
N VAL A 154 13.17 -17.27 -14.01
CA VAL A 154 13.99 -16.20 -14.60
C VAL A 154 15.45 -16.25 -14.17
N THR A 155 15.78 -17.00 -13.11
CA THR A 155 17.14 -17.12 -12.57
C THR A 155 17.84 -18.42 -12.99
N GLN A 156 17.13 -19.38 -13.57
CA GLN A 156 17.64 -20.71 -13.89
C GLN A 156 18.12 -20.80 -15.34
N GLU A 157 19.40 -21.10 -15.57
CA GLU A 157 19.99 -21.08 -16.93
C GLU A 157 19.33 -22.04 -17.92
N TYR A 158 18.77 -23.15 -17.43
CA TYR A 158 18.09 -24.16 -18.24
C TYR A 158 16.63 -23.81 -18.56
N SER A 159 16.08 -22.76 -17.97
CA SER A 159 14.69 -22.33 -18.16
C SER A 159 14.52 -21.58 -19.46
N SER A 160 13.40 -21.80 -20.17
CA SER A 160 13.03 -20.98 -21.33
C SER A 160 12.77 -19.51 -20.95
N ALA A 161 12.55 -19.22 -19.67
CA ALA A 161 12.39 -17.88 -19.13
C ALA A 161 13.69 -17.31 -18.53
N TRP A 162 14.86 -17.92 -18.75
CA TRP A 162 16.12 -17.41 -18.19
C TRP A 162 16.42 -15.98 -18.63
N ASN A 163 16.46 -15.02 -17.69
CA ASN A 163 16.61 -13.60 -18.01
C ASN A 163 18.08 -13.16 -18.00
N LYS A 164 18.90 -13.80 -18.85
CA LYS A 164 20.34 -13.59 -18.88
C LYS A 164 20.72 -12.12 -19.10
N GLY A 165 21.53 -11.57 -18.19
CA GLY A 165 22.11 -10.23 -18.31
C GLY A 165 21.11 -9.08 -18.13
N ARG A 166 19.92 -9.35 -17.58
CA ARG A 166 18.86 -8.36 -17.36
C ARG A 166 18.33 -8.46 -15.94
N VAL A 167 17.83 -7.32 -15.42
CA VAL A 167 17.32 -7.19 -14.04
C VAL A 167 15.79 -7.07 -13.97
N SER A 168 15.12 -7.01 -15.12
CA SER A 168 13.67 -6.83 -15.24
C SER A 168 13.15 -7.48 -16.53
N TYR A 169 11.83 -7.63 -16.64
CA TYR A 169 11.15 -8.17 -17.83
C TYR A 169 11.10 -7.17 -19.01
N VAL A 170 11.50 -5.92 -18.81
CA VAL A 170 11.50 -4.88 -19.86
C VAL A 170 12.34 -5.34 -21.05
N LEU A 171 11.74 -5.35 -22.25
CA LEU A 171 12.35 -5.81 -23.50
C LEU A 171 12.93 -7.25 -23.41
N SER A 172 12.37 -8.08 -22.54
CA SER A 172 12.75 -9.49 -22.37
C SER A 172 11.85 -10.40 -23.20
N SER A 173 12.13 -11.71 -23.19
CA SER A 173 11.32 -12.68 -23.93
C SER A 173 9.89 -12.77 -23.35
N ARG A 174 8.98 -13.36 -24.13
CA ARG A 174 7.61 -13.58 -23.69
C ARG A 174 7.54 -14.51 -22.48
N GLU A 175 8.43 -15.49 -22.41
CA GLU A 175 8.56 -16.43 -21.31
C GLU A 175 8.95 -15.71 -20.02
N VAL A 176 9.88 -14.76 -20.08
CA VAL A 176 10.24 -13.89 -18.93
C VAL A 176 9.03 -13.08 -18.49
N MET A 177 8.35 -12.40 -19.43
CA MET A 177 7.16 -11.60 -19.11
C MET A 177 6.05 -12.44 -18.46
N ASN A 178 5.80 -13.64 -18.98
CA ASN A 178 4.82 -14.57 -18.43
C ASN A 178 5.20 -15.04 -17.02
N ALA A 179 6.49 -15.28 -16.74
CA ALA A 179 6.94 -15.68 -15.41
C ALA A 179 6.72 -14.56 -14.37
N TYR A 180 7.04 -13.31 -14.72
CA TYR A 180 6.73 -12.16 -13.85
C TYR A 180 5.22 -11.95 -13.67
N ALA A 181 4.43 -12.09 -14.73
CA ALA A 181 2.97 -11.97 -14.66
C ALA A 181 2.35 -13.06 -13.78
N ALA A 182 2.78 -14.31 -13.91
CA ALA A 182 2.32 -15.42 -13.07
C ALA A 182 2.66 -15.20 -11.58
N GLN A 183 3.86 -14.70 -11.30
CA GLN A 183 4.26 -14.35 -9.93
C GLN A 183 3.39 -13.22 -9.37
N PHE A 184 3.17 -12.15 -10.14
CA PHE A 184 2.28 -11.05 -9.74
C PHE A 184 0.85 -11.53 -9.47
N SER A 185 0.28 -12.37 -10.36
CA SER A 185 -1.06 -12.93 -10.17
C SER A 185 -1.17 -13.73 -8.86
N SER A 186 -0.20 -14.61 -8.58
CA SER A 186 -0.17 -15.37 -7.32
C SER A 186 -0.03 -14.46 -6.10
N ASP A 187 0.77 -13.40 -6.21
CA ASP A 187 1.06 -12.47 -5.11
C ASP A 187 -0.15 -11.60 -4.77
N ILE A 188 -0.87 -11.13 -5.79
CA ILE A 188 -2.10 -10.34 -5.65
C ILE A 188 -3.26 -11.21 -5.12
N GLU A 189 -3.38 -12.45 -5.59
CA GLU A 189 -4.37 -13.39 -5.05
C GLU A 189 -4.14 -13.64 -3.56
N ALA A 190 -2.89 -13.87 -3.15
CA ALA A 190 -2.53 -14.03 -1.74
C ALA A 190 -2.82 -12.76 -0.92
N PHE A 191 -2.50 -11.58 -1.46
CA PHE A 191 -2.81 -10.30 -0.84
C PHE A 191 -4.32 -10.15 -0.60
N PHE A 192 -5.17 -10.25 -1.64
CA PHE A 192 -6.62 -10.09 -1.50
C PHE A 192 -7.25 -11.19 -0.63
N SER A 193 -6.73 -12.42 -0.68
CA SER A 193 -7.17 -13.50 0.21
C SER A 193 -6.91 -13.18 1.68
N ALA A 194 -5.75 -12.57 1.99
CA ALA A 194 -5.44 -12.14 3.34
C ALA A 194 -6.27 -10.92 3.77
N ARG A 195 -6.40 -9.90 2.91
CA ARG A 195 -7.16 -8.68 3.22
C ARG A 195 -8.65 -8.96 3.43
N SER A 196 -9.26 -9.82 2.61
CA SER A 196 -10.68 -10.15 2.72
C SER A 196 -11.05 -10.81 4.05
N MET A 197 -10.11 -11.51 4.71
CA MET A 197 -10.33 -12.06 6.04
C MET A 197 -10.20 -11.02 7.16
N GLU A 198 -9.40 -9.98 6.95
CA GLU A 198 -8.99 -9.00 7.95
C GLU A 198 -9.87 -7.75 7.96
N LEU A 199 -10.38 -7.39 6.79
CA LEU A 199 -11.29 -6.28 6.58
C LEU A 199 -12.65 -6.61 7.22
N ALA A 200 -13.25 -5.62 7.89
CA ALA A 200 -14.63 -5.69 8.34
C ALA A 200 -15.56 -5.86 7.13
N GLY A 201 -16.78 -6.40 7.34
CA GLY A 201 -17.72 -6.67 6.25
C GLY A 201 -18.11 -5.43 5.44
N ASP A 202 -18.04 -4.26 6.07
CA ASP A 202 -18.30 -2.93 5.54
C ASP A 202 -17.02 -2.08 5.34
N GLY A 203 -15.85 -2.71 5.49
CA GLY A 203 -14.58 -2.01 5.37
C GLY A 203 -14.21 -1.71 3.92
N LEU A 204 -13.29 -0.75 3.75
CA LEU A 204 -12.82 -0.32 2.44
C LEU A 204 -11.31 -0.54 2.30
N LEU A 205 -10.90 -1.14 1.18
CA LEU A 205 -9.50 -1.27 0.77
C LEU A 205 -9.25 -0.36 -0.44
N VAL A 206 -8.27 0.54 -0.34
CA VAL A 206 -7.84 1.39 -1.45
C VAL A 206 -6.39 1.07 -1.81
N VAL A 207 -6.15 0.85 -3.10
CA VAL A 207 -4.83 0.54 -3.66
C VAL A 207 -4.45 1.62 -4.66
N ILE A 208 -3.25 2.17 -4.49
CA ILE A 208 -2.58 3.06 -5.45
C ILE A 208 -1.28 2.36 -5.85
N MET A 209 -1.16 1.96 -7.10
CA MET A 209 0.06 1.29 -7.57
C MET A 209 0.48 1.77 -8.95
N PRO A 210 1.79 1.79 -9.26
CA PRO A 210 2.26 2.01 -10.61
C PRO A 210 1.70 0.95 -11.55
N CYS A 211 0.98 1.42 -12.56
CA CYS A 211 0.48 0.60 -13.66
C CYS A 211 1.10 1.09 -14.97
N ARG A 212 1.03 0.24 -15.99
CA ARG A 212 1.39 0.60 -17.35
C ARG A 212 0.12 0.65 -18.18
N ALA A 213 -0.07 1.76 -18.91
CA ALA A 213 -1.18 1.88 -19.84
C ALA A 213 -1.11 0.80 -20.92
N GLU A 214 -2.27 0.27 -21.32
CA GLU A 214 -2.33 -0.73 -22.37
C GLU A 214 -1.72 -0.19 -23.68
N GLY A 215 -0.96 -1.03 -24.38
CA GLY A 215 -0.28 -0.64 -25.62
C GLY A 215 0.99 0.19 -25.46
N THR A 216 1.37 0.59 -24.24
CA THR A 216 2.61 1.36 -23.99
C THR A 216 3.81 0.48 -23.64
N LEU A 217 5.00 0.94 -24.00
CA LEU A 217 6.26 0.34 -23.56
C LEU A 217 6.53 0.71 -22.08
N PRO A 218 7.26 -0.14 -21.32
CA PRO A 218 7.65 0.21 -19.95
C PRO A 218 8.45 1.53 -19.86
N SER A 219 9.22 1.87 -20.89
CA SER A 219 9.96 3.14 -20.98
C SER A 219 9.07 4.37 -21.20
N GLU A 220 7.82 4.18 -21.58
CA GLU A 220 6.84 5.23 -21.87
C GLU A 220 5.87 5.45 -20.69
N SER A 221 5.98 4.62 -19.63
CA SER A 221 5.13 4.73 -18.46
C SER A 221 5.47 6.00 -17.67
N THR A 222 4.49 6.90 -17.53
CA THR A 222 4.59 8.06 -16.65
C THR A 222 3.93 7.74 -15.31
N ILE A 223 4.45 8.30 -14.21
CA ILE A 223 3.86 8.14 -12.86
C ILE A 223 2.55 8.95 -12.72
N LEU A 224 2.12 9.64 -13.78
CA LEU A 224 1.27 10.83 -13.66
C LEU A 224 -0.23 10.60 -13.93
N ASP A 225 -0.61 9.45 -14.50
CA ASP A 225 -2.00 9.15 -14.81
C ASP A 225 -2.62 8.24 -13.74
N VAL A 226 -3.65 8.74 -13.05
CA VAL A 226 -4.42 7.99 -12.07
C VAL A 226 -5.67 7.45 -12.75
N LEU A 227 -5.78 6.12 -12.83
CA LEU A 227 -6.97 5.43 -13.31
C LEU A 227 -7.74 4.88 -12.11
N GLU A 228 -9.03 5.21 -12.04
CA GLU A 228 -9.96 4.59 -11.10
C GLU A 228 -10.42 3.25 -11.68
N CYS A 229 -10.18 2.16 -10.95
CA CYS A 229 -10.72 0.84 -11.25
C CYS A 229 -11.60 0.43 -10.07
N LEU A 230 -12.92 0.47 -10.26
CA LEU A 230 -13.93 0.00 -9.31
C LEU A 230 -14.34 -1.43 -9.64
#